data_AF-A0A7J7PBM7-F1
#
_entry.id   AF-A0A7J7PBM7-F1
#
_cell.length_a   1.000
_cell.length_b   1.000
_cell.length_c   1.000
_cell.angle_alpha   90.00
_cell.angle_beta   90.00
_cell.angle_gamma   90.00
#
_symmetry.space_group_name_H-M   'P 1'
#
loop_
_entity.id
_entity.type
_entity.pdbx_description
1 polymer ?
#
loop_
_entity_poly.entity_id
_entity_poly.type
_entity_poly.pdbx_seq_one_letter_code
_entity_poly.pdbx_strand_id
1 'polypeptide(L)'
;MPFRRVQHPLHFDHINNLWFIEQAQHEIDTYGTDESGNLKLCSFRNIKEKDIQKFERNVSLTCLRNNWLYLKKMYKNWVTLKKLVGDCYNEVTDTFSFTEPEWVEILEVLP
;
A
#
# COMPACT_ATOMS: atom_id res chain seq x y z
N MET A 1 -16.28 -10.46 20.95
CA MET A 1 -14.81 -10.51 21.14
C MET A 1 -14.20 -9.41 20.28
N PRO A 2 -13.34 -8.51 20.80
CA PRO A 2 -12.74 -7.49 19.95
C PRO A 2 -11.64 -8.14 19.09
N PHE A 3 -11.75 -7.97 17.78
CA PHE A 3 -10.73 -8.35 16.81
C PHE A 3 -9.37 -7.81 17.27
N ARG A 4 -8.45 -8.69 17.68
CA ARG A 4 -7.05 -8.31 17.87
C ARG A 4 -6.55 -7.87 16.50
N ARG A 5 -6.16 -6.60 16.37
CA ARG A 5 -5.31 -6.16 15.26
C ARG A 5 -4.08 -7.06 15.30
N VAL A 6 -3.94 -7.94 14.32
CA VAL A 6 -2.72 -8.67 14.10
C VAL A 6 -1.67 -7.61 13.77
N GLN A 7 -0.76 -7.34 14.71
CA GLN A 7 0.42 -6.52 14.44
C GLN A 7 1.24 -7.27 13.40
N HIS A 8 1.11 -6.86 12.14
CA HIS A 8 1.91 -7.39 11.06
C HIS A 8 3.36 -6.89 11.22
N PRO A 9 4.42 -7.70 10.97
CA PRO A 9 5.78 -7.43 11.45
C PRO A 9 6.55 -6.32 10.72
N LEU A 10 5.86 -5.50 9.93
CA LEU A 10 6.46 -4.38 9.22
C LEU A 10 5.93 -3.10 9.87
N HIS A 11 6.60 -2.65 10.94
CA HIS A 11 6.36 -1.36 11.56
C HIS A 11 6.71 -0.24 10.55
N PHE A 12 5.80 0.03 9.60
CA PHE A 12 5.77 1.26 8.82
C PHE A 12 4.94 2.34 9.50
N ASP A 13 4.67 2.19 10.80
CA ASP A 13 3.83 3.09 11.62
C ASP A 13 4.26 4.57 11.60
N HIS A 14 5.43 4.85 11.05
CA HIS A 14 5.88 6.20 10.81
C HIS A 14 5.42 6.74 9.45
N ILE A 15 5.43 5.97 8.35
CA ILE A 15 5.08 6.54 7.04
C ILE A 15 3.57 6.77 6.94
N ASN A 16 3.17 8.03 6.73
CA ASN A 16 1.79 8.36 6.42
C ASN A 16 1.51 7.90 4.98
N ASN A 17 0.86 6.74 4.85
CA ASN A 17 0.66 6.07 3.56
C ASN A 17 -0.15 6.90 2.56
N LEU A 18 -1.18 7.62 3.03
CA LEU A 18 -1.97 8.48 2.15
C LEU A 18 -1.11 9.58 1.54
N TRP A 19 -0.40 10.33 2.40
CA TRP A 19 0.52 11.37 1.94
C TRP A 19 1.62 10.81 1.03
N PHE A 20 2.18 9.65 1.37
CA PHE A 20 3.22 9.01 0.58
C PHE A 20 2.71 8.60 -0.81
N ILE A 21 1.48 8.07 -0.90
CA ILE A 21 0.83 7.73 -2.18
C ILE A 21 0.61 8.99 -3.02
N GLU A 22 0.14 10.08 -2.42
CA GLU A 22 -0.04 11.36 -3.14
C GLU A 22 1.28 11.87 -3.71
N GLN A 23 2.36 11.83 -2.92
CA GLN A 23 3.68 12.24 -3.40
C GLN A 23 4.21 11.30 -4.48
N ALA A 24 4.04 9.98 -4.30
CA ALA A 24 4.41 9.00 -5.30
C ALA A 24 3.69 9.23 -6.63
N GLN A 25 2.38 9.49 -6.59
CA GLN A 25 1.59 9.79 -7.78
C GLN A 25 2.09 11.05 -8.47
N HIS A 26 2.32 12.14 -7.72
CA HIS A 26 2.88 13.37 -8.26
C HIS A 26 4.23 13.14 -8.96
N GLU A 27 5.13 12.36 -8.35
CA GLU A 27 6.42 12.05 -8.97
C GLU A 27 6.28 11.17 -10.22
N ILE A 28 5.31 10.25 -10.26
CA ILE A 28 5.00 9.45 -11.47
C ILE A 28 4.49 10.36 -12.58
N ASP A 29 3.56 11.28 -12.27
CA ASP A 29 2.98 12.19 -13.26
C ASP A 29 4.04 13.16 -13.81
N THR A 30 5.01 13.56 -12.97
CA THR A 30 6.06 14.52 -13.34
C THR A 30 7.24 13.88 -14.06
N TYR A 31 7.74 12.75 -13.54
CA TYR A 31 9.00 12.14 -13.98
C TYR A 31 8.83 10.77 -14.63
N GLY A 32 7.61 10.20 -14.63
CA GLY A 32 7.33 8.86 -15.10
C GLY A 32 7.85 7.76 -14.16
N THR A 33 7.68 6.52 -14.59
CA THR A 33 8.20 5.33 -13.90
C THR A 33 9.57 4.91 -14.42
N ASP A 34 10.25 4.04 -13.68
CA ASP A 34 11.40 3.28 -14.19
C ASP A 34 10.95 2.19 -15.19
N GLU A 35 11.93 1.47 -15.74
CA GLU A 35 11.74 0.38 -16.71
C GLU A 35 10.88 -0.78 -16.17
N SER A 36 10.77 -0.90 -14.85
CA SER A 36 9.98 -1.93 -14.16
C SER A 36 8.61 -1.40 -13.69
N GLY A 37 8.22 -0.19 -14.08
CA GLY A 37 6.95 0.43 -13.66
C GLY A 37 6.92 0.81 -12.17
N ASN A 38 8.07 1.11 -11.56
CA ASN A 38 8.20 1.66 -10.20
C ASN A 38 8.58 3.15 -10.23
N LEU A 39 8.53 3.79 -9.07
CA LEU A 39 9.11 5.10 -8.88
C LEU A 39 10.61 5.09 -9.21
N LYS A 40 11.07 6.13 -9.90
CA LYS A 40 12.50 6.32 -10.16
C LYS A 40 13.27 6.56 -8.86
N LEU A 41 14.57 6.27 -8.88
CA LEU A 41 15.46 6.54 -7.76
C LEU A 41 15.45 8.02 -7.33
N CYS A 42 15.43 8.94 -8.29
CA CYS A 42 15.33 10.37 -8.03
C CYS A 42 14.02 10.73 -7.31
N SER A 43 12.90 10.13 -7.72
CA SER A 43 11.60 10.33 -7.07
C SER A 43 11.63 9.94 -5.59
N PHE A 44 12.27 8.81 -5.24
CA PHE A 44 12.43 8.45 -3.82
C PHE A 44 13.26 9.47 -3.02
N ARG A 45 14.27 10.09 -3.64
CA ARG A 45 15.07 11.15 -3.00
C ARG A 45 14.24 12.41 -2.78
N ASN A 46 13.49 12.84 -3.80
CA ASN A 46 12.59 13.99 -3.71
C ASN A 46 11.53 13.78 -2.61
N ILE A 47 10.89 12.61 -2.58
CA ILE A 47 9.89 12.28 -1.55
C ILE A 47 10.52 12.28 -0.16
N LYS A 48 11.74 11.75 -0.01
CA LYS A 48 12.47 11.79 1.27
C LYS A 48 12.70 13.22 1.75
N GLU A 49 13.13 14.12 0.87
CA GLU A 49 13.35 15.52 1.21
C GLU A 49 12.04 16.19 1.66
N LYS A 50 10.94 15.94 0.94
CA LYS A 50 9.60 16.41 1.34
C LYS A 50 9.13 15.81 2.68
N ASP A 51 9.43 14.55 2.95
CA ASP A 51 9.08 13.87 4.21
C ASP A 51 9.83 14.51 5.39
N ILE A 52 11.13 14.80 5.22
CA ILE A 52 11.95 15.51 6.21
C ILE A 52 11.35 16.90 6.48
N GLN A 53 10.99 17.65 5.44
CA GLN A 53 10.43 19.00 5.59
C GLN A 53 9.05 19.00 6.27
N LYS A 54 8.22 17.98 6.01
CA LYS A 54 6.84 17.92 6.50
C LYS A 54 6.71 17.33 7.91
N PHE A 55 7.51 16.32 8.23
CA PHE A 55 7.38 15.53 9.46
C PHE A 55 8.61 15.60 10.37
N GLU A 56 9.60 16.42 10.02
CA GLU A 56 10.83 16.66 10.81
C GLU A 56 11.56 15.37 11.20
N ARG A 57 11.55 14.39 10.30
CA ARG A 57 12.13 13.06 10.54
C ARG A 57 13.00 12.61 9.39
N ASN A 58 13.91 11.69 9.68
CA ASN A 58 14.82 11.14 8.67
C ASN A 58 14.50 9.67 8.37
N VAL A 59 13.51 9.43 7.52
CA VAL A 59 13.23 8.09 7.00
C VAL A 59 14.31 7.69 5.99
N SER A 60 14.80 6.45 6.07
CA SER A 60 15.78 5.95 5.11
C SER A 60 15.14 5.72 3.74
N LEU A 61 15.93 5.87 2.66
CA LEU A 61 15.45 5.57 1.30
C LEU A 61 14.99 4.11 1.18
N THR A 62 15.67 3.19 1.87
CA THR A 62 15.29 1.78 1.92
C THR A 62 13.90 1.60 2.54
N CYS A 63 13.58 2.33 3.61
CA CYS A 63 12.26 2.28 4.23
C CYS A 63 11.16 2.77 3.27
N LEU A 64 11.38 3.90 2.57
CA LEU A 64 10.43 4.40 1.58
C LEU A 64 10.20 3.42 0.41
N ARG A 65 11.27 2.77 -0.08
CA ARG A 65 11.15 1.74 -1.12
C ARG A 65 10.39 0.53 -0.65
N ASN A 66 10.69 0.03 0.54
CA ASN A 66 9.99 -1.11 1.12
C ASN A 66 8.51 -0.78 1.35
N ASN A 67 8.20 0.44 1.79
CA ASN A 67 6.82 0.89 1.92
C ASN A 67 6.10 0.96 0.58
N TRP A 68 6.77 1.46 -0.47
CA TRP A 68 6.21 1.47 -1.83
C TRP A 68 5.92 0.07 -2.35
N LEU A 69 6.84 -0.88 -2.17
CA LEU A 69 6.65 -2.27 -2.56
C LEU A 69 5.50 -2.92 -1.79
N TYR A 70 5.42 -2.66 -0.48
CA TYR A 70 4.32 -3.12 0.36
C TYR A 70 2.97 -2.58 -0.14
N LEU A 71 2.86 -1.27 -0.36
CA LEU A 71 1.63 -0.64 -0.86
C LEU A 71 1.23 -1.17 -2.24
N LYS A 72 2.18 -1.37 -3.15
CA LYS A 72 1.90 -2.02 -4.46
C LYS A 72 1.39 -3.45 -4.29
N LYS A 73 1.96 -4.22 -3.35
CA LYS A 73 1.48 -5.58 -3.05
C LYS A 73 0.06 -5.54 -2.50
N MET A 74 -0.22 -4.68 -1.52
CA MET A 74 -1.57 -4.51 -0.95
C MET A 74 -2.59 -4.11 -2.01
N TYR A 75 -2.25 -3.17 -2.89
CA TYR A 75 -3.13 -2.76 -3.99
C TYR A 75 -3.38 -3.90 -4.98
N LYS A 76 -2.35 -4.67 -5.36
CA LYS A 76 -2.53 -5.85 -6.22
C LYS A 76 -3.45 -6.88 -5.56
N ASN A 77 -3.22 -7.19 -4.28
CA ASN A 77 -4.05 -8.13 -3.54
C ASN A 77 -5.50 -7.63 -3.46
N TRP A 78 -5.70 -6.33 -3.24
CA TRP A 78 -7.02 -5.70 -3.28
C TRP A 78 -7.72 -5.81 -4.64
N VAL A 79 -7.01 -5.55 -5.74
CA VAL A 79 -7.57 -5.69 -7.10
C VAL A 79 -7.90 -7.15 -7.40
N THR A 80 -7.03 -8.10 -7.02
CA THR A 80 -7.29 -9.53 -7.17
C THR A 80 -8.50 -9.96 -6.35
N LEU A 81 -8.60 -9.52 -5.09
CA LEU A 81 -9.78 -9.71 -4.26
C LEU A 81 -11.02 -9.20 -5.00
N LYS A 82 -11.07 -7.92 -5.39
CA LYS A 82 -12.21 -7.35 -6.12
C LYS A 82 -12.62 -8.15 -7.36
N LYS A 83 -11.65 -8.74 -8.08
CA LYS A 83 -11.94 -9.59 -9.25
C LYS A 83 -12.51 -10.96 -8.88
N LEU A 84 -11.99 -11.59 -7.82
CA LEU A 84 -12.46 -12.90 -7.36
C LEU A 84 -13.86 -12.82 -6.76
N VAL A 85 -14.17 -11.70 -6.11
CA VAL A 85 -15.35 -11.54 -5.26
C VAL A 85 -16.56 -10.96 -5.98
N GLY A 86 -16.39 -10.37 -7.16
CA GLY A 86 -17.50 -9.77 -7.92
C GLY A 86 -18.35 -8.81 -7.08
N ASP A 87 -19.66 -9.02 -7.07
CA ASP A 87 -20.67 -8.20 -6.37
C ASP A 87 -20.71 -8.43 -4.83
N CYS A 88 -19.86 -9.30 -4.27
CA CYS A 88 -19.83 -9.58 -2.84
C CYS A 88 -19.16 -8.48 -2.00
N TYR A 89 -18.57 -7.46 -2.65
CA TYR A 89 -18.05 -6.26 -2.00
C TYR A 89 -19.11 -5.15 -1.98
N ASN A 90 -19.46 -4.68 -0.77
CA ASN A 90 -20.36 -3.55 -0.61
C ASN A 90 -19.55 -2.27 -0.43
N GLU A 91 -19.56 -1.40 -1.44
CA GLU A 91 -18.82 -0.12 -1.42
C GLU A 91 -19.37 0.89 -0.41
N VAL A 92 -20.66 0.78 -0.04
CA VAL A 92 -21.31 1.69 0.92
C VAL A 92 -20.86 1.39 2.35
N THR A 93 -20.68 0.12 2.67
CA THR A 93 -20.28 -0.31 4.02
C THR A 93 -18.79 -0.64 4.13
N ASP A 94 -18.05 -0.66 3.03
CA ASP A 94 -16.66 -1.10 2.92
C ASP A 94 -16.43 -2.50 3.50
N THR A 95 -17.36 -3.42 3.26
CA THR A 95 -17.32 -4.79 3.78
C THR A 95 -17.54 -5.81 2.68
N PHE A 96 -16.85 -6.95 2.79
CA PHE A 96 -17.18 -8.14 2.02
C PHE A 96 -18.17 -9.02 2.76
N SER A 97 -19.09 -9.62 2.00
CA SER A 97 -20.13 -10.50 2.53
C SER A 97 -19.68 -11.97 2.59
N PHE A 98 -18.42 -12.22 2.99
CA PHE A 98 -17.86 -13.58 3.07
C PHE A 98 -18.02 -14.22 4.45
N THR A 99 -18.31 -15.50 4.42
CA THR A 99 -18.19 -16.41 5.56
C THR A 99 -16.72 -16.76 5.85
N GLU A 100 -16.41 -17.23 7.06
CA GLU A 100 -15.05 -17.64 7.43
C GLU A 100 -14.41 -18.67 6.48
N PRO A 101 -15.11 -19.71 6.00
CA PRO A 101 -14.54 -20.67 5.04
C PRO A 101 -14.15 -20.02 3.70
N GLU A 102 -14.99 -19.13 3.18
CA GLU A 102 -14.71 -18.41 1.92
C GLU A 102 -13.48 -17.51 2.06
N TRP A 103 -13.27 -16.90 3.25
CA TRP A 103 -12.05 -16.15 3.52
C TRP A 103 -10.79 -17.02 3.46
N VAL A 104 -10.84 -18.25 3.97
CA VAL A 104 -9.69 -19.16 3.94
C VAL A 104 -9.32 -19.52 2.49
N GLU A 105 -10.30 -19.90 1.67
CA GLU A 105 -10.09 -20.24 0.26
C GLU A 105 -9.51 -19.06 -0.53
N ILE A 106 -10.02 -17.84 -0.28
CA ILE A 106 -9.54 -16.62 -0.93
C ILE A 106 -8.11 -16.27 -0.51
N LEU A 107 -7.76 -16.42 0.77
CA LEU A 107 -6.43 -16.11 1.26
C LEU A 107 -5.36 -17.07 0.72
N GLU A 108 -5.73 -18.31 0.36
CA GLU A 108 -4.81 -19.28 -0.25
C GLU A 108 -4.42 -18.92 -1.70
N VAL A 109 -5.27 -18.19 -2.42
CA VAL A 109 -5.03 -17.78 -3.82
C VAL A 109 -4.40 -16.39 -3.97
N LEU A 110 -4.26 -15.62 -2.89
CA LEU A 110 -3.58 -14.33 -2.93
C LEU A 110 -2.05 -14.47 -2.94
N PRO A 111 -1.34 -13.73 -3.81
CA PRO A 111 0.12 -13.76 -3.91
C PRO A 111 0.86 -13.01 -2.77
#